data_AF-A0A0N4UU27-F1
#
_entry.id   AF-A0A0N4UU27-F1
#
_cell.length_a   1.000
_cell.length_b   1.000
_cell.length_c   1.000
_cell.angle_alpha   90.00
_cell.angle_beta   90.00
_cell.angle_gamma   90.00
#
_symmetry.space_group_name_H-M   'P 1'
#
loop_
_entity.id
_entity.type
_entity.pdbx_description
1 polymer ?
#
loop_
_entity_poly.entity_id
_entity_poly.type
_entity_poly.pdbx_seq_one_letter_code
_entity_poly.pdbx_strand_id
1 'polypeptide(L)'
;MPAAGPNQTSEYVNTMYPMFQDVHVMIFIGFGFLMTFLRRYGYSAVSINMLLSCFVIQWGIIVRGFWSEHFAEHGKFVINVNSLLTADFAAAVILITMGAMLGKLSPSQYVILSLIETPVALTTEHIVIEYFKANDVGGSMIVHAFGAYFGLACSAAFNKKEM
;
A
#
# COMPACT_ATOMS: atom_id res chain seq x y z
N MET A 1 21.97 -20.17 -4.75
CA MET A 1 21.91 -19.04 -5.71
C MET A 1 23.34 -18.55 -5.93
N PRO A 2 23.86 -18.49 -7.17
CA PRO A 2 25.15 -17.87 -7.42
C PRO A 2 25.05 -16.37 -7.11
N ALA A 3 26.01 -15.83 -6.36
CA ALA A 3 26.05 -14.43 -5.99
C ALA A 3 26.14 -13.57 -7.27
N ALA A 4 25.21 -12.62 -7.42
CA ALA A 4 25.27 -11.63 -8.49
C ALA A 4 26.61 -10.89 -8.43
N GLY A 5 27.28 -10.72 -9.57
CA GLY A 5 28.54 -10.00 -9.63
C GLY A 5 28.37 -8.54 -9.15
N PRO A 6 29.41 -7.91 -8.57
CA PRO A 6 29.31 -6.58 -7.97
C PRO A 6 28.72 -5.51 -8.91
N ASN A 7 28.89 -5.65 -10.23
CA ASN A 7 28.29 -4.75 -11.22
C ASN A 7 26.76 -4.87 -11.34
N GLN A 8 26.21 -6.08 -11.24
CA GLN A 8 24.75 -6.30 -11.36
C GLN A 8 23.99 -5.79 -10.14
N THR A 9 24.57 -5.95 -8.95
CA THR A 9 24.00 -5.41 -7.70
C THR A 9 24.01 -3.88 -7.69
N SER A 10 25.09 -3.27 -8.18
CA SER A 10 25.21 -1.81 -8.30
C SER A 10 24.17 -1.24 -9.26
N GLU A 11 24.03 -1.84 -10.45
CA GLU A 11 23.05 -1.42 -11.46
C GLU A 11 21.60 -1.52 -10.96
N TYR A 12 21.24 -2.65 -10.33
CA TYR A 12 19.91 -2.84 -9.74
C TYR A 12 19.56 -1.77 -8.69
N VAL A 13 20.49 -1.46 -7.78
CA VAL A 13 20.28 -0.42 -6.76
C VAL A 13 20.15 0.96 -7.42
N ASN A 14 21.01 1.28 -8.39
CA ASN A 14 21.01 2.59 -9.06
C ASN A 14 19.72 2.84 -9.86
N THR A 15 19.05 1.79 -10.35
CA THR A 15 17.77 1.94 -11.08
C THR A 15 16.55 1.88 -10.16
N MET A 16 16.50 0.92 -9.23
CA MET A 16 15.30 0.69 -8.41
C MET A 16 15.16 1.65 -7.24
N TYR A 17 16.29 2.09 -6.65
CA TYR A 17 16.25 2.96 -5.48
C TYR A 17 15.66 4.34 -5.77
N PRO A 18 16.01 5.03 -6.88
CA PRO A 18 15.35 6.29 -7.24
C PRO A 18 13.84 6.12 -7.45
N MET A 19 13.41 5.06 -8.13
CA MET A 19 11.99 4.77 -8.34
C MET A 19 11.26 4.55 -7.01
N PHE A 20 11.87 3.80 -6.09
CA PHE A 20 11.38 3.68 -4.73
C PHE A 20 11.24 5.04 -4.06
N GLN A 21 12.26 5.90 -4.12
CA GLN A 21 12.21 7.23 -3.50
C GLN A 21 11.08 8.11 -4.07
N ASP A 22 10.87 8.10 -5.39
CA ASP A 22 9.80 8.86 -6.03
C ASP A 22 8.41 8.41 -5.55
N VAL A 23 8.19 7.10 -5.49
CA VAL A 23 6.94 6.52 -4.96
C VAL A 23 6.80 6.82 -3.47
N HIS A 24 7.87 6.69 -2.70
CA HIS A 24 7.86 6.98 -1.26
C HIS A 24 7.47 8.43 -0.97
N VAL A 25 8.00 9.39 -1.75
CA VAL A 25 7.61 10.80 -1.67
C VAL A 25 6.14 10.98 -2.04
N MET A 26 5.63 10.28 -3.05
CA MET A 26 4.20 10.30 -3.38
C MET A 26 3.33 9.80 -2.21
N ILE A 27 3.75 8.74 -1.51
CA ILE A 27 3.01 8.18 -0.35
C ILE A 27 2.98 9.17 0.82
N PHE A 28 4.12 9.72 1.21
CA PHE A 28 4.20 10.56 2.41
C PHE A 28 3.81 12.01 2.16
N ILE A 29 4.29 12.60 1.07
CA ILE A 29 4.08 14.02 0.76
C ILE A 29 2.91 14.19 -0.20
N GLY A 30 2.85 13.40 -1.27
CA GLY A 30 1.79 13.49 -2.28
C GLY A 30 0.40 13.30 -1.67
N PHE A 31 0.08 12.09 -1.22
CA PHE A 31 -1.19 11.80 -0.55
C PHE A 31 -1.38 12.62 0.74
N GLY A 32 -0.33 12.74 1.55
CA GLY A 32 -0.39 13.46 2.83
C GLY A 32 -0.88 14.89 2.67
N PHE A 33 -0.30 15.67 1.74
CA PHE A 33 -0.72 17.05 1.50
C PHE A 33 -1.95 17.16 0.61
N LEU A 34 -2.18 16.23 -0.31
CA LEU A 34 -3.41 16.19 -1.12
C LEU A 34 -4.67 16.18 -0.24
N MET A 35 -4.64 15.45 0.88
CA MET A 35 -5.77 15.34 1.82
C MET A 35 -5.94 16.57 2.75
N THR A 36 -5.08 17.59 2.65
CA THR A 36 -5.14 18.78 3.54
C THR A 36 -6.16 19.84 3.12
N PHE A 37 -6.87 19.64 2.01
CA PHE A 37 -7.86 20.59 1.50
C PHE A 37 -9.03 20.83 2.48
N LEU A 38 -9.27 19.92 3.43
CA LEU A 38 -10.26 20.10 4.49
C LEU A 38 -9.78 21.13 5.53
N ARG A 39 -10.40 22.32 5.51
CA ARG A 39 -10.02 23.51 6.32
C ARG A 39 -9.73 23.24 7.81
N ARG A 40 -10.42 22.29 8.45
CA ARG A 40 -10.25 21.97 9.88
C ARG A 40 -9.71 20.56 10.15
N TYR A 41 -9.17 19.88 9.13
CA TYR A 41 -8.67 18.52 9.24
C TYR A 41 -7.24 18.34 8.72
N GLY A 42 -6.55 19.41 8.27
CA GLY A 42 -5.21 19.32 7.68
C GLY A 42 -4.16 18.61 8.54
N TYR A 43 -4.07 18.93 9.84
CA TYR A 43 -3.14 18.24 10.75
C TYR A 43 -3.48 16.76 10.93
N SER A 44 -4.77 16.44 11.04
CA SER A 44 -5.22 15.05 11.14
C SER A 44 -4.95 14.29 9.84
N ALA A 45 -5.16 14.91 8.68
CA ALA A 45 -4.90 14.30 7.38
C ALA A 45 -3.43 13.86 7.25
N VAL A 46 -2.48 14.76 7.50
CA VAL A 46 -1.04 14.44 7.37
C VAL A 46 -0.58 13.44 8.42
N SER A 47 -1.03 13.59 9.68
CA SER A 47 -0.60 12.68 10.77
C SER A 47 -1.18 11.27 10.63
N ILE A 48 -2.44 11.14 10.21
CA ILE A 48 -3.06 9.83 9.92
C ILE A 48 -2.43 9.22 8.66
N ASN A 49 -2.14 10.01 7.62
CA ASN A 49 -1.40 9.53 6.45
C ASN A 49 -0.05 8.92 6.88
N MET A 50 0.74 9.66 7.66
CA MET A 50 2.02 9.18 8.19
C MET A 50 1.86 7.89 8.99
N LEU A 51 0.87 7.85 9.90
CA LEU A 51 0.57 6.66 10.72
C LEU A 51 0.26 5.44 9.84
N LEU A 52 -0.63 5.60 8.86
CA LEU A 52 -1.05 4.51 7.99
C LEU A 52 0.07 4.07 7.06
N SER A 53 0.81 4.99 6.44
CA SER A 53 1.95 4.62 5.59
C SER A 53 2.99 3.81 6.37
N CYS A 54 3.40 4.27 7.55
CA CYS A 54 4.37 3.54 8.37
C CYS A 54 3.86 2.16 8.78
N PHE A 55 2.58 2.03 9.13
CA PHE A 55 1.98 0.76 9.50
C PHE A 55 1.86 -0.20 8.31
N VAL A 56 1.31 0.27 7.20
CA VAL A 56 1.02 -0.53 6.01
C VAL A 56 2.28 -0.96 5.29
N ILE A 57 3.34 -0.15 5.26
CA ILE A 57 4.62 -0.59 4.67
C ILE A 57 5.15 -1.82 5.40
N GLN A 58 5.18 -1.80 6.73
CA GLN A 58 5.64 -2.94 7.52
C GLN A 58 4.69 -4.13 7.36
N TRP A 59 3.39 -3.90 7.44
CA TRP A 59 2.39 -4.95 7.35
C TRP A 59 2.33 -5.59 5.97
N GLY A 60 2.41 -4.78 4.91
CA GLY A 60 2.43 -5.22 3.51
C GLY A 60 3.65 -6.05 3.18
N ILE A 61 4.84 -5.70 3.69
CA ILE A 61 6.04 -6.54 3.55
C ILE A 61 5.81 -7.91 4.18
N ILE A 62 5.22 -7.98 5.38
CA ILE A 62 4.96 -9.25 6.08
C ILE A 62 3.95 -10.09 5.30
N VAL A 63 2.82 -9.51 4.92
CA VAL A 63 1.75 -10.20 4.18
C VAL A 63 2.24 -10.70 2.83
N ARG A 64 2.93 -9.86 2.05
CA ARG A 64 3.52 -10.28 0.77
C ARG A 64 4.63 -11.31 0.97
N GLY A 65 5.40 -11.18 2.05
CA GLY A 65 6.40 -12.16 2.47
C GLY A 65 5.80 -13.55 2.69
N PHE A 66 4.62 -13.64 3.32
CA PHE A 66 3.90 -14.91 3.48
C PHE A 66 3.44 -15.53 2.15
N TRP A 67 3.17 -14.72 1.12
CA TRP A 67 2.88 -15.22 -0.22
C TRP A 67 4.10 -15.58 -1.07
N SER A 68 5.32 -15.37 -0.57
CA SER A 68 6.51 -15.72 -1.32
C SER A 68 6.79 -17.23 -1.31
N GLU A 69 7.20 -17.78 -2.45
CA GLU A 69 7.62 -19.19 -2.57
C GLU A 69 8.76 -19.52 -1.59
N HIS A 70 9.70 -18.59 -1.41
CA HIS A 70 10.80 -18.75 -0.46
C HIS A 70 10.32 -18.90 0.99
N PHE A 71 9.22 -18.25 1.37
CA PHE A 71 8.62 -18.44 2.68
C PHE A 71 7.99 -19.83 2.81
N ALA A 72 7.32 -20.34 1.76
CA ALA A 72 6.76 -21.69 1.75
C ALA A 72 7.83 -22.78 1.90
N GLU A 73 9.02 -22.57 1.32
CA GLU A 73 10.12 -23.54 1.37
C GLU A 73 10.98 -23.43 2.63
N HIS A 74 11.30 -22.21 3.08
CA HIS A 74 12.33 -21.96 4.10
C HIS A 74 11.82 -21.25 5.37
N GLY A 75 10.53 -20.87 5.41
CA GLY A 75 9.94 -20.12 6.53
C GLY A 75 10.48 -18.69 6.69
N LYS A 76 11.17 -18.15 5.66
CA LYS A 76 11.77 -16.81 5.65
C LYS A 76 11.49 -16.12 4.33
N PHE A 77 11.44 -14.80 4.32
CA PHE A 77 11.36 -13.98 3.10
C PHE A 77 12.46 -12.91 3.11
N VAL A 78 12.87 -12.46 1.91
CA VAL A 78 13.95 -11.48 1.74
C VAL A 78 13.36 -10.08 1.58
N ILE A 79 13.96 -9.10 2.24
CA ILE A 79 13.63 -7.68 2.09
C ILE A 79 14.69 -7.05 1.20
N ASN A 80 14.24 -6.43 0.11
CA ASN A 80 15.07 -5.65 -0.80
C ASN A 80 14.32 -4.37 -1.25
N VAL A 81 14.93 -3.57 -2.12
CA VAL A 81 14.32 -2.32 -2.61
C VAL A 81 12.96 -2.57 -3.30
N ASN A 82 12.81 -3.68 -4.02
CA ASN A 82 11.52 -4.04 -4.61
C ASN A 82 10.46 -4.38 -3.56
N SER A 83 10.84 -5.04 -2.45
CA SER A 83 9.93 -5.26 -1.31
C SER A 83 9.45 -3.94 -0.71
N LEU A 84 10.33 -2.92 -0.62
CA LEU A 84 9.96 -1.58 -0.15
C LEU A 84 9.02 -0.87 -1.14
N LEU A 85 9.35 -0.88 -2.43
CA LEU A 85 8.54 -0.28 -3.49
C LEU A 85 7.13 -0.87 -3.55
N THR A 86 7.02 -2.21 -3.52
CA THR A 86 5.73 -2.89 -3.54
C THR A 86 4.92 -2.71 -2.25
N ALA A 87 5.59 -2.44 -1.13
CA ALA A 87 4.93 -2.07 0.11
C ALA A 87 4.39 -0.63 0.10
N ASP A 88 5.07 0.29 -0.59
CA ASP A 88 4.54 1.63 -0.85
C ASP A 88 3.30 1.57 -1.77
N PHE A 89 3.24 0.66 -2.74
CA PHE A 89 2.00 0.43 -3.51
C PHE A 89 0.86 -0.11 -2.63
N ALA A 90 1.15 -0.98 -1.66
CA ALA A 90 0.15 -1.39 -0.67
C ALA A 90 -0.32 -0.20 0.18
N ALA A 91 0.60 0.69 0.58
CA ALA A 91 0.24 1.92 1.27
C ALA A 91 -0.66 2.82 0.40
N ALA A 92 -0.37 2.95 -0.89
CA ALA A 92 -1.20 3.72 -1.83
C ALA A 92 -2.66 3.23 -1.84
N VAL A 93 -2.90 1.91 -1.87
CA VAL A 93 -4.26 1.33 -1.78
C VAL A 93 -5.00 1.87 -0.56
N ILE A 94 -4.38 1.76 0.62
CA ILE A 94 -4.98 2.18 1.89
C ILE A 94 -5.20 3.69 1.94
N LEU A 95 -4.29 4.48 1.38
CA LEU A 95 -4.42 5.95 1.34
C LEU A 95 -5.52 6.41 0.38
N ILE A 96 -5.77 5.68 -0.71
CA ILE A 96 -6.93 5.92 -1.58
C ILE A 96 -8.23 5.63 -0.81
N THR A 97 -8.28 4.52 -0.07
CA THR A 97 -9.41 4.21 0.82
C THR A 97 -9.58 5.28 1.91
N MET A 98 -8.48 5.76 2.52
CA MET A 98 -8.50 6.87 3.47
C MET A 98 -9.11 8.12 2.84
N GLY A 99 -8.82 8.42 1.57
CA GLY A 99 -9.43 9.52 0.85
C GLY A 99 -10.96 9.45 0.80
N ALA A 100 -11.53 8.26 0.56
CA ALA A 100 -12.98 8.05 0.57
C ALA A 100 -13.62 8.15 1.97
N MET A 101 -12.83 7.87 3.01
CA MET A 101 -13.24 7.89 4.42
C MET A 101 -12.79 9.16 5.17
N LEU A 102 -12.20 10.13 4.46
CA LEU A 102 -11.47 11.24 5.05
C LEU A 102 -12.35 12.03 6.04
N GLY A 103 -11.86 12.18 7.28
CA GLY A 103 -12.59 12.85 8.35
C GLY A 103 -13.76 12.07 8.96
N LYS A 104 -14.01 10.82 8.55
CA LYS A 104 -15.12 9.99 9.08
C LYS A 104 -14.66 9.00 10.15
N LEU A 105 -13.44 8.49 10.06
CA LEU A 105 -12.90 7.50 10.99
C LEU A 105 -11.92 8.12 12.00
N SER A 106 -11.84 7.53 13.19
CA SER A 106 -10.77 7.79 14.15
C SER A 106 -9.45 7.17 13.67
N PRO A 107 -8.28 7.62 14.17
CA PRO A 107 -6.99 7.01 13.84
C PRO A 107 -6.95 5.49 14.10
N SER A 108 -7.55 5.03 15.20
CA SER A 108 -7.62 3.59 15.51
C SER A 108 -8.50 2.82 14.54
N GLN A 109 -9.64 3.39 14.12
CA GLN A 109 -10.49 2.77 13.10
C GLN A 109 -9.78 2.65 11.76
N TYR A 110 -8.96 3.65 11.37
CA TYR A 110 -8.14 3.53 10.17
C TYR A 110 -7.08 2.42 10.28
N VAL A 111 -6.44 2.25 11.43
CA VAL A 111 -5.47 1.15 11.63
C VAL A 111 -6.15 -0.22 11.56
N ILE A 112 -7.35 -0.37 12.14
CA ILE A 112 -8.12 -1.62 12.04
C ILE A 112 -8.53 -1.88 10.60
N LEU A 113 -8.99 -0.84 9.89
CA LEU A 113 -9.36 -0.95 8.49
C LEU A 113 -8.15 -1.37 7.64
N SER A 114 -6.99 -0.73 7.83
CA SER A 114 -5.78 -1.06 7.05
C SER A 114 -5.21 -2.43 7.39
N LEU A 115 -5.36 -2.90 8.64
CA LEU A 115 -5.01 -4.26 9.04
C LEU A 115 -5.79 -5.31 8.24
N ILE A 116 -7.07 -5.05 7.94
CA ILE A 116 -7.97 -5.96 7.21
C ILE A 116 -7.84 -5.78 5.69
N GLU A 117 -7.81 -4.54 5.21
CA GLU A 117 -7.76 -4.23 3.79
C GLU A 117 -6.44 -4.69 3.15
N THR A 118 -5.31 -4.54 3.84
CA THR A 118 -3.99 -4.88 3.28
C THR A 118 -3.89 -6.37 2.85
N PRO A 119 -4.24 -7.37 3.69
CA PRO A 119 -4.29 -8.77 3.27
C PRO A 119 -5.25 -9.05 2.12
N VAL A 120 -6.41 -8.41 2.10
CA VAL A 120 -7.40 -8.58 1.03
C VAL A 120 -6.86 -8.03 -0.30
N ALA A 121 -6.27 -6.83 -0.27
CA ALA A 121 -5.67 -6.19 -1.43
C ALA A 121 -4.52 -7.02 -2.01
N LEU A 122 -3.56 -7.43 -1.16
CA LEU A 122 -2.39 -8.21 -1.60
C LEU A 122 -2.74 -9.62 -2.07
N THR A 123 -3.78 -10.25 -1.49
CA THR A 123 -4.27 -11.54 -1.98
C THR A 123 -4.98 -11.38 -3.33
N THR A 124 -5.76 -10.30 -3.50
CA THR A 124 -6.40 -9.98 -4.78
C THR A 124 -5.37 -9.72 -5.86
N GLU A 125 -4.32 -8.95 -5.55
CA GLU A 125 -3.17 -8.75 -6.42
C GLU A 125 -2.54 -10.07 -6.84
N HIS A 126 -2.23 -10.94 -5.87
CA HIS A 126 -1.62 -12.24 -6.15
C HIS A 126 -2.50 -13.07 -7.10
N ILE A 127 -3.82 -13.10 -6.90
CA ILE A 127 -4.74 -13.81 -7.81
C ILE A 127 -4.73 -13.19 -9.21
N VAL A 128 -4.88 -11.87 -9.32
CA VAL A 128 -5.02 -11.19 -10.61
C VAL A 128 -3.73 -11.22 -11.43
N ILE A 129 -2.59 -11.02 -10.78
CA ILE A 129 -1.29 -10.98 -11.44
C ILE A 129 -0.73 -12.39 -11.66
N GLU A 130 -0.75 -13.25 -10.64
CA GLU A 130 -0.10 -14.57 -10.75
C GLU A 130 -0.99 -15.64 -11.37
N TYR A 131 -2.30 -15.64 -11.12
CA TYR A 131 -3.19 -16.67 -11.68
C TYR A 131 -3.86 -16.22 -12.97
N PHE A 132 -4.41 -15.00 -13.01
CA PHE A 132 -5.08 -14.49 -14.21
C PHE A 132 -4.12 -13.88 -15.24
N LYS A 133 -2.85 -13.68 -14.88
CA LYS A 133 -1.81 -13.12 -15.77
C LYS A 133 -2.24 -11.79 -16.40
N ALA A 134 -2.99 -10.99 -15.65
CA ALA A 134 -3.44 -9.68 -16.11
C ALA A 134 -2.28 -8.67 -16.15
N ASN A 135 -2.31 -7.75 -17.11
CA ASN A 135 -1.30 -6.70 -17.24
C ASN A 135 -1.73 -5.43 -16.50
N ASP A 136 -1.11 -5.15 -15.34
CA ASP A 136 -1.43 -3.99 -14.51
C ASP A 136 -0.17 -3.29 -13.94
N VAL A 137 0.82 -3.02 -14.79
CA VAL A 137 2.13 -2.46 -14.38
C VAL A 137 1.99 -1.18 -13.55
N GLY A 138 1.02 -0.33 -13.87
CA GLY A 138 0.77 0.93 -13.16
C GLY A 138 -0.22 0.83 -11.99
N GLY A 139 -0.75 -0.36 -11.69
CA GLY A 139 -1.72 -0.56 -10.61
C GLY A 139 -3.07 0.12 -10.86
N SER A 140 -3.47 0.34 -12.11
CA SER A 140 -4.77 0.95 -12.43
C SER A 140 -5.93 0.13 -11.86
N MET A 141 -5.82 -1.20 -11.88
CA MET A 141 -6.83 -2.10 -11.32
C MET A 141 -6.59 -2.38 -9.83
N ILE A 142 -5.41 -2.90 -9.48
CA ILE A 142 -5.10 -3.42 -8.15
C ILE A 142 -4.82 -2.32 -7.13
N VAL A 143 -4.29 -1.17 -7.55
CA VAL A 143 -4.03 -0.05 -6.64
C VAL A 143 -5.22 0.90 -6.66
N HIS A 144 -5.48 1.50 -7.81
CA HIS A 144 -6.41 2.62 -7.93
C HIS A 144 -7.87 2.20 -7.88
N ALA A 145 -8.31 1.29 -8.77
CA ALA A 145 -9.70 0.86 -8.79
C ALA A 145 -10.06 0.10 -7.51
N PHE A 146 -9.24 -0.85 -7.08
CA PHE A 146 -9.48 -1.60 -5.84
C PHE A 146 -9.62 -0.67 -4.63
N GLY A 147 -8.64 0.21 -4.37
CA GLY A 147 -8.69 1.13 -3.23
C GLY A 147 -9.88 2.08 -3.31
N ALA A 148 -10.21 2.60 -4.50
CA ALA A 148 -11.36 3.48 -4.67
C ALA A 148 -12.68 2.75 -4.35
N TYR A 149 -12.91 1.56 -4.92
CA TYR A 149 -14.15 0.81 -4.70
C TYR A 149 -14.25 0.26 -3.28
N PHE A 150 -13.14 -0.17 -2.67
CA PHE A 150 -13.11 -0.59 -1.28
C PHE A 150 -13.48 0.58 -0.36
N GLY A 151 -12.84 1.73 -0.54
CA GLY A 151 -13.16 2.94 0.23
C GLY A 151 -14.60 3.43 0.04
N LEU A 152 -15.14 3.37 -1.18
CA LEU A 152 -16.56 3.69 -1.43
C LEU A 152 -17.51 2.69 -0.75
N ALA A 153 -17.18 1.40 -0.75
CA ALA A 153 -17.96 0.38 -0.06
C ALA A 153 -17.95 0.61 1.45
N CYS A 154 -16.79 0.93 2.04
CA CYS A 154 -16.69 1.35 3.44
C CYS A 154 -17.53 2.60 3.72
N SER A 155 -17.43 3.62 2.87
CA SER A 155 -18.19 4.87 3.02
C SER A 155 -19.69 4.61 3.00
N ALA A 156 -20.17 3.75 2.09
CA ALA A 156 -21.55 3.32 2.02
C ALA A 156 -22.00 2.56 3.29
N ALA A 157 -21.17 1.65 3.80
CA ALA A 157 -21.47 0.87 5.01
C ALA A 157 -21.51 1.74 6.30
N PHE A 158 -20.67 2.76 6.38
CA PHE A 158 -20.63 3.72 7.50
C PHE A 158 -21.67 4.83 7.39
N ASN A 159 -22.34 4.97 6.24
CA ASN A 159 -23.35 5.98 6.04
C ASN A 159 -24.61 5.59 6.84
N LYS A 160 -24.75 6.17 8.03
CA LYS A 160 -26.00 6.08 8.79
C LYS A 160 -27.09 6.75 7.97
N LYS A 161 -28.06 5.99 7.47
CA LYS A 161 -29.36 6.58 7.13
C LYS A 161 -29.88 7.21 8.42
N GLU A 162 -30.14 8.51 8.41
CA GLU A 162 -31.05 9.08 9.41
C GLU A 162 -32.35 8.27 9.29
N MET A 163 -32.67 7.51 10.34
CA MET A 163 -33.96 6.84 10.52
C MET A 163 -34.90 7.78 11.25
#